data_AF-A0A176VGE9-F1
#
_entry.id   AF-A0A176VGE9-F1
#
_cell.length_a   1.000
_cell.length_b   1.000
_cell.length_c   1.000
_cell.angle_alpha   90.00
_cell.angle_beta   90.00
_cell.angle_gamma   90.00
#
_symmetry.space_group_name_H-M   'P 1'
#
loop_
_entity.id
_entity.type
_entity.pdbx_description
1 polymer ?
#
loop_
_entity_poly.entity_id
_entity_poly.type
_entity_poly.pdbx_seq_one_letter_code
_entity_poly.pdbx_strand_id
1 'polypeptide(L)'
;MDSSSSETDTSTTSESFASKVLHDEVQRLVRQLGDSRVLVATLQAEIEMVRLEKEEDHQNDHLTIQRLEAELTRLEQQAQVDMAGLKKRQQEIELEIPAMEQQSKCLKEVLHDLNVSEPLYEELLAIPEDKRSLKAHLQILAYEKLKAFREEIEALRKERDNSREYLGRQNEEVERMQREVQRISAAAAIAKRDLDKEMSAVAARNERLEAELREALVKVEVLSAKGSMYDEVKEKLDKAEGSIIDAENSKAVMTATLQVVTDEKQRLLEVIKDKDHCLDLLSMDKNISSPSDVKMPKGRMDGICFENLDQVELARLQERANQDIEHIRKEATEVADEKVKYHEHLRVSEAKEIETRSLIKVRDFELEQLRVAQQEIKCTMNQKSIENEALAEKVKILTEKFHIYEMESEKSAFLLRNELEMARRKLKKYESQALGLRNPMITISGGLPERLALLHYTALAARRKREAGIWLLNSPVNTLPRELCLQMLLGYCTRS
;
A
#
# COMPACT_ATOMS: atom_id res chain seq x y z
N MET A 1 -17.24 -72.93 -45.74
CA MET A 1 -15.93 -72.28 -45.82
C MET A 1 -15.72 -71.61 -44.48
N ASP A 2 -15.54 -72.36 -43.39
CA ASP A 2 -14.39 -73.25 -43.09
C ASP A 2 -13.10 -72.41 -43.18
N SER A 3 -12.29 -72.26 -42.12
CA SER A 3 -11.86 -73.30 -41.20
C SER A 3 -11.45 -72.76 -39.84
N SER A 4 -11.66 -73.60 -38.84
CA SER A 4 -11.10 -73.58 -37.50
C SER A 4 -9.57 -73.62 -37.49
N SER A 5 -8.97 -72.97 -36.50
CA SER A 5 -7.77 -73.48 -35.81
C SER A 5 -7.75 -72.94 -34.38
N SER A 6 -8.18 -73.80 -33.47
CA SER A 6 -7.97 -73.72 -32.03
C SER A 6 -6.56 -74.12 -31.69
N GLU A 7 -5.80 -73.28 -31.00
CA GLU A 7 -4.63 -73.69 -30.21
C GLU A 7 -4.53 -72.78 -28.97
N THR A 8 -4.60 -73.44 -27.82
CA THR A 8 -4.05 -73.15 -26.49
C THR A 8 -3.32 -71.82 -26.27
N ASP A 9 -3.69 -71.08 -25.22
CA ASP A 9 -2.74 -70.60 -24.19
C ASP A 9 -3.48 -69.97 -22.99
N THR A 10 -3.51 -70.71 -21.88
CA THR A 10 -4.01 -70.28 -20.57
C THR A 10 -2.85 -69.78 -19.70
N SER A 11 -2.16 -68.71 -20.10
CA SER A 11 -1.12 -68.07 -19.26
C SER A 11 -1.07 -66.54 -19.29
N THR A 12 -2.10 -65.84 -19.79
CA THR A 12 -2.02 -64.38 -20.06
C THR A 12 -2.77 -63.47 -19.07
N THR A 13 -3.37 -64.01 -18.00
CA THR A 13 -4.11 -63.19 -17.02
C THR A 13 -3.22 -62.39 -16.07
N SER A 14 -1.97 -62.81 -15.85
CA SER A 14 -0.99 -62.11 -15.00
C SER A 14 -0.28 -60.96 -15.73
N GLU A 15 0.17 -61.16 -16.97
CA GLU A 15 0.78 -60.10 -17.81
C GLU A 15 -0.22 -59.01 -18.19
N SER A 16 -1.50 -59.37 -18.38
CA SER A 16 -2.60 -58.42 -18.62
C SER A 16 -2.79 -57.44 -17.45
N PHE A 17 -2.53 -57.85 -16.21
CA PHE A 17 -2.73 -56.98 -15.04
C PHE A 17 -1.56 -56.01 -14.85
N ALA A 18 -0.33 -56.50 -15.01
CA ALA A 18 0.87 -55.65 -14.97
C ALA A 18 0.88 -54.61 -16.11
N SER A 19 0.45 -55.00 -17.32
CA SER A 19 0.32 -54.09 -18.45
C SER A 19 -0.75 -53.02 -18.21
N LYS A 20 -1.87 -53.35 -17.54
CA LYS A 20 -2.89 -52.37 -17.14
C LYS A 20 -2.40 -51.37 -16.10
N VAL A 21 -1.68 -51.83 -15.07
CA VAL A 21 -1.13 -50.95 -14.04
C VAL A 21 -0.11 -49.97 -14.63
N LEU A 22 0.77 -50.44 -15.51
CA LEU A 22 1.70 -49.57 -16.24
C LEU A 22 0.96 -48.59 -17.16
N HIS A 23 -0.10 -49.04 -17.83
CA HIS A 23 -0.91 -48.18 -18.68
C HIS A 23 -1.61 -47.08 -17.87
N ASP A 24 -2.17 -47.42 -16.71
CA ASP A 24 -2.84 -46.46 -15.83
C ASP A 24 -1.85 -45.45 -15.23
N GLU A 25 -0.64 -45.88 -14.87
CA GLU A 25 0.41 -44.98 -14.37
C GLU A 25 0.93 -44.05 -15.48
N VAL A 26 1.10 -44.56 -16.71
CA VAL A 26 1.43 -43.73 -17.88
C VAL A 26 0.30 -42.71 -18.14
N GLN A 27 -0.96 -43.12 -18.07
CA GLN A 27 -2.09 -42.18 -18.19
C GLN A 27 -2.08 -41.12 -17.09
N ARG A 28 -1.75 -41.50 -15.85
CA ARG A 28 -1.65 -40.56 -14.71
C ARG A 28 -0.55 -39.53 -14.93
N LEU A 29 0.64 -39.97 -15.35
CA LEU A 29 1.77 -39.10 -15.66
C LEU A 29 1.46 -38.18 -16.86
N VAL A 30 0.78 -38.69 -17.89
CA VAL A 30 0.34 -37.88 -19.04
C VAL A 30 -0.67 -36.81 -18.61
N ARG A 31 -1.62 -37.13 -17.71
CA ARG A 31 -2.53 -36.14 -17.13
C ARG A 31 -1.78 -35.10 -16.30
N GLN A 32 -0.88 -35.52 -15.42
CA GLN A 32 -0.06 -34.61 -14.61
C GLN A 32 0.83 -33.68 -15.45
N LEU A 33 1.41 -34.19 -16.55
CA LEU A 33 2.14 -33.38 -17.53
C LEU A 33 1.21 -32.42 -18.26
N GLY A 34 -0.01 -32.84 -18.60
CA GLY A 34 -1.05 -31.99 -19.16
C GLY A 34 -1.41 -30.83 -18.22
N ASP A 35 -1.70 -31.14 -16.96
CA ASP A 35 -2.06 -30.18 -15.93
C ASP A 35 -0.91 -29.22 -15.63
N SER A 36 0.33 -29.72 -15.57
CA SER A 36 1.53 -28.88 -15.38
C SER A 36 1.75 -27.94 -16.56
N ARG A 37 1.50 -28.38 -17.79
CA ARG A 37 1.60 -27.53 -18.99
C ARG A 37 0.52 -26.45 -19.01
N VAL A 38 -0.70 -26.79 -18.60
CA VAL A 38 -1.78 -25.81 -18.44
C VAL A 38 -1.40 -24.79 -17.37
N LEU A 39 -0.89 -25.24 -16.22
CA LEU A 39 -0.45 -24.35 -15.13
C LEU A 39 0.68 -23.41 -15.56
N VAL A 40 1.69 -23.92 -16.28
CA VAL A 40 2.78 -23.08 -16.80
C VAL A 40 2.24 -22.07 -17.81
N ALA A 41 1.31 -22.46 -18.68
CA ALA A 41 0.68 -21.55 -19.62
C ALA A 41 -0.16 -20.47 -18.93
N THR A 42 -0.91 -20.80 -17.87
CA THR A 42 -1.65 -19.80 -17.09
C THR A 42 -0.71 -18.87 -16.34
N LEU A 43 0.34 -19.38 -15.69
CA LEU A 43 1.34 -18.53 -15.01
C LEU A 43 2.07 -17.62 -16.00
N GLN A 44 2.40 -18.11 -17.21
CA GLN A 44 2.98 -17.28 -18.27
C GLN A 44 2.03 -16.17 -18.72
N ALA A 45 0.73 -16.48 -18.86
CA ALA A 45 -0.28 -15.48 -19.19
C ALA A 45 -0.45 -14.44 -18.07
N GLU A 46 -0.47 -14.86 -16.80
CA GLU A 46 -0.53 -13.96 -15.65
C GLU A 46 0.69 -13.04 -15.56
N ILE A 47 1.90 -13.57 -15.76
CA ILE A 47 3.14 -12.77 -15.81
C ILE A 47 3.06 -11.73 -16.92
N GLU A 48 2.59 -12.09 -18.11
CA GLU A 48 2.47 -11.14 -19.22
C GLU A 48 1.39 -10.08 -18.96
N MET A 49 0.26 -10.43 -18.32
CA MET A 49 -0.73 -9.43 -17.92
C MET A 49 -0.16 -8.43 -16.91
N VAL A 50 0.53 -8.91 -15.87
CA VAL A 50 1.18 -8.03 -14.88
C VAL A 50 2.24 -7.15 -15.54
N ARG A 51 2.97 -7.67 -16.53
CA ARG A 51 3.97 -6.90 -17.30
C ARG A 51 3.29 -5.77 -18.09
N LEU A 52 2.17 -6.05 -18.75
CA LEU A 52 1.40 -5.07 -19.50
C LEU A 52 0.75 -4.01 -18.60
N GLU A 53 0.15 -4.42 -17.47
CA GLU A 53 -0.39 -3.49 -16.46
C GLU A 53 0.71 -2.55 -15.95
N LYS A 54 1.89 -3.08 -15.65
CA LYS A 54 3.03 -2.26 -15.20
C LYS A 54 3.55 -1.32 -16.29
N GLU A 55 3.55 -1.74 -17.56
CA GLU A 55 3.90 -0.86 -18.69
C GLU A 55 2.87 0.26 -18.88
N GLU A 56 1.58 -0.03 -18.72
CA GLU A 56 0.50 0.96 -18.75
C GLU A 56 0.63 1.96 -17.59
N ASP A 57 0.87 1.49 -16.37
CA ASP A 57 1.12 2.33 -15.20
C ASP A 57 2.33 3.25 -15.41
N HIS A 58 3.44 2.72 -15.95
CA HIS A 58 4.61 3.54 -16.29
C HIS A 58 4.32 4.59 -17.37
N GLN A 59 3.47 4.28 -18.36
CA GLN A 59 3.04 5.26 -19.36
C GLN A 59 2.14 6.33 -18.73
N ASN A 60 1.22 5.94 -17.84
CA ASN A 60 0.35 6.86 -17.12
C ASN A 60 1.14 7.80 -16.19
N ASP A 61 2.12 7.27 -15.47
CA ASP A 61 3.06 8.05 -14.67
C ASP A 61 3.86 9.02 -15.54
N HIS A 62 4.37 8.56 -16.68
CA HIS A 62 5.15 9.41 -17.58
C HIS A 62 4.31 10.57 -18.15
N LEU A 63 3.06 10.31 -18.55
CA LEU A 63 2.13 11.35 -19.00
C LEU A 63 1.77 12.33 -17.88
N THR A 64 1.63 11.83 -16.64
CA THR A 64 1.35 12.67 -15.47
C THR A 64 2.53 13.58 -15.15
N ILE A 65 3.76 13.05 -15.16
CA ILE A 65 4.99 13.80 -14.97
C ILE A 65 5.11 14.89 -16.04
N GLN A 66 4.92 14.57 -17.33
CA GLN A 66 4.97 15.56 -18.40
C GLN A 66 3.93 16.68 -18.25
N ARG A 67 2.71 16.36 -17.78
CA ARG A 67 1.68 17.37 -17.50
C ARG A 67 2.11 18.30 -16.35
N LEU A 68 2.66 17.74 -15.27
CA LEU A 68 3.14 18.52 -14.13
C LEU A 68 4.34 19.40 -14.50
N GLU A 69 5.26 18.91 -15.33
CA GLU A 69 6.39 19.69 -15.85
C GLU A 69 5.92 20.86 -16.74
N ALA A 70 4.93 20.62 -17.61
CA ALA A 70 4.31 21.67 -18.41
C ALA A 70 3.58 22.71 -17.55
N GLU A 71 2.93 22.28 -16.47
CA GLU A 71 2.28 23.19 -15.52
C GLU A 71 3.28 24.01 -14.72
N LEU A 72 4.37 23.40 -14.25
CA LEU A 72 5.47 24.08 -13.56
C LEU A 72 6.09 25.17 -14.44
N THR A 73 6.45 24.83 -15.68
CA THR A 73 7.02 25.80 -16.62
C THR A 73 6.05 26.95 -16.94
N ARG A 74 4.75 26.68 -17.05
CA ARG A 74 3.72 27.72 -17.19
C ARG A 74 3.65 28.63 -15.97
N LEU A 75 3.67 28.07 -14.77
CA LEU A 75 3.63 28.83 -13.51
C LEU A 75 4.89 29.67 -13.31
N GLU A 76 6.07 29.15 -13.68
CA GLU A 76 7.33 29.89 -13.65
C GLU A 76 7.31 31.09 -14.61
N GLN A 77 6.83 30.89 -15.84
CA GLN A 77 6.67 31.99 -16.81
C GLN A 77 5.69 33.04 -16.31
N GLN A 78 4.56 32.62 -15.73
CA GLN A 78 3.58 33.55 -15.15
C GLN A 78 4.20 34.35 -14.00
N ALA A 79 4.87 33.69 -13.07
CA ALA A 79 5.56 34.35 -11.96
C ALA A 79 6.64 35.34 -12.45
N GLN A 80 7.34 35.02 -13.54
CA GLN A 80 8.33 35.91 -14.14
C GLN A 80 7.69 37.17 -14.74
N VAL A 81 6.55 37.04 -15.42
CA VAL A 81 5.76 38.16 -15.94
C VAL A 81 5.24 39.03 -14.79
N ASP A 82 4.70 38.42 -13.74
CA ASP A 82 4.17 39.14 -12.58
C ASP A 82 5.27 39.88 -11.83
N MET A 83 6.44 39.26 -11.63
CA MET A 83 7.62 39.89 -11.03
C MET A 83 8.14 41.06 -11.87
N ALA A 84 8.13 40.95 -13.20
CA ALA A 84 8.51 42.05 -14.08
C ALA A 84 7.49 43.20 -14.01
N GLY A 85 6.20 42.90 -13.97
CA GLY A 85 5.12 43.89 -13.80
C GLY A 85 5.22 44.62 -12.47
N LEU A 86 5.47 43.90 -11.38
CA LEU A 86 5.67 44.49 -10.04
C LEU A 86 6.91 45.38 -10.00
N LYS A 87 8.04 44.95 -10.58
CA LYS A 87 9.24 45.79 -10.67
C LYS A 87 9.00 47.07 -11.45
N LYS A 88 8.28 47.00 -12.58
CA LYS A 88 7.92 48.18 -13.36
C LYS A 88 7.05 49.14 -12.55
N ARG A 89 6.03 48.62 -11.85
CA ARG A 89 5.14 49.43 -11.01
C ARG A 89 5.87 50.06 -9.82
N GLN A 90 6.81 49.32 -9.22
CA GLN A 90 7.70 49.86 -8.19
C GLN A 90 8.53 51.02 -8.73
N GLN A 91 9.13 50.88 -9.91
CA GLN A 91 9.89 51.96 -10.55
C GLN A 91 9.02 53.18 -10.87
N GLU A 92 7.80 52.98 -11.37
CA GLU A 92 6.84 54.07 -11.61
C GLU A 92 6.53 54.85 -10.32
N ILE A 93 6.27 54.14 -9.21
CA ILE A 93 6.03 54.76 -7.90
C ILE A 93 7.29 55.50 -7.40
N GLU A 94 8.47 54.89 -7.52
CA GLU A 94 9.75 55.49 -7.10
C GLU A 94 10.06 56.79 -7.87
N LEU A 95 9.64 56.88 -9.14
CA LEU A 95 9.76 58.10 -9.94
C LEU A 95 8.74 59.18 -9.55
N GLU A 96 7.55 58.80 -9.08
CA GLU A 96 6.50 59.73 -8.65
C GLU A 96 6.76 60.33 -7.24
N ILE A 97 7.48 59.61 -6.38
CA ILE A 97 7.77 60.04 -4.99
C ILE A 97 8.41 61.44 -4.93
N PRO A 98 9.50 61.76 -5.66
CA PRO A 98 10.13 63.08 -5.59
C PRO A 98 9.20 64.23 -6.01
N ALA A 99 8.35 64.00 -7.02
CA ALA A 99 7.38 64.98 -7.48
C ALA A 99 6.30 65.23 -6.42
N MET A 100 5.80 64.17 -5.78
CA MET A 100 4.84 64.26 -4.68
C MET A 100 5.45 64.91 -3.43
N GLU A 101 6.71 64.63 -3.11
CA GLU A 101 7.45 65.29 -2.02
C GLU A 101 7.61 66.79 -2.28
N GLN A 102 7.93 67.17 -3.52
CA GLN A 102 8.04 68.58 -3.91
C GLN A 102 6.70 69.31 -3.89
N GLN A 103 5.62 68.65 -4.36
CA GLN A 103 4.26 69.18 -4.23
C GLN A 103 3.87 69.34 -2.75
N SER A 104 4.18 68.36 -1.90
CA SER A 104 3.96 68.44 -0.46
C SER A 104 4.73 69.61 0.16
N LYS A 105 5.98 69.84 -0.27
CA LYS A 105 6.80 70.95 0.20
C LYS A 105 6.21 72.31 -0.19
N CYS A 106 5.84 72.50 -1.46
CA CYS A 106 5.20 73.74 -1.92
C CYS A 106 3.85 73.99 -1.23
N LEU A 107 3.03 72.94 -1.03
CA LEU A 107 1.77 73.05 -0.29
C LEU A 107 2.01 73.40 1.18
N LYS A 108 3.03 72.83 1.83
CA LYS A 108 3.42 73.19 3.20
C LYS A 108 3.87 74.65 3.31
N GLU A 109 4.60 75.16 2.33
CA GLU A 109 5.01 76.57 2.27
C GLU A 109 3.79 77.51 2.13
N VAL A 110 2.81 77.17 1.27
CA VAL A 110 1.55 77.93 1.12
C VAL A 110 0.67 77.84 2.37
N LEU A 111 0.64 76.69 3.04
CA LEU A 111 -0.12 76.47 4.27
C LEU A 111 0.56 77.08 5.50
N HIS A 112 1.83 77.49 5.43
CA HIS A 112 2.54 78.05 6.56
C HIS A 112 1.86 79.32 7.09
N ASP A 113 1.27 80.12 6.20
CA ASP A 113 0.51 81.35 6.52
C ASP A 113 -0.90 81.07 7.09
N LEU A 114 -1.39 79.84 6.94
CA LEU A 114 -2.69 79.35 7.42
C LEU A 114 -2.56 78.49 8.68
N ASN A 115 -1.36 78.33 9.23
CA ASN A 115 -1.13 77.48 10.38
C ASN A 115 -1.67 78.17 11.66
N VAL A 116 -2.87 77.78 12.07
CA VAL A 116 -3.53 78.29 13.27
C VAL A 116 -3.18 77.38 14.45
N SER A 117 -2.66 77.96 15.54
CA SER A 117 -2.49 77.23 16.80
C SER A 117 -3.82 77.09 17.52
N GLU A 118 -3.98 76.07 18.35
CA GLU A 118 -5.19 75.86 19.17
C GLU A 118 -5.64 77.11 19.97
N PRO A 119 -4.74 77.85 20.66
CA PRO A 119 -5.14 79.09 21.33
C PRO A 119 -5.61 80.19 20.36
N LEU A 120 -4.96 80.33 19.19
CA LEU A 120 -5.39 81.30 18.17
C LEU A 120 -6.75 80.92 17.58
N TYR A 121 -7.05 79.63 17.45
CA TYR A 121 -8.36 79.14 17.02
C TYR A 121 -9.45 79.52 18.04
N GLU A 122 -9.22 79.32 19.34
CA GLU A 122 -10.14 79.70 20.40
C GLU A 122 -10.39 81.23 20.45
N GLU A 123 -9.34 82.03 20.28
CA GLU A 123 -9.43 83.49 20.19
C GLU A 123 -10.26 83.95 18.98
N LEU A 124 -10.06 83.33 17.81
CA LEU A 124 -10.82 83.64 16.60
C LEU A 124 -12.29 83.18 16.72
N LEU A 125 -12.57 82.11 17.46
CA LEU A 125 -13.92 81.63 17.75
C LEU A 125 -14.69 82.54 18.70
N ALA A 126 -14.01 83.19 19.65
CA ALA A 126 -14.61 84.14 20.59
C ALA A 126 -15.15 85.41 19.89
N ILE A 127 -14.67 85.73 18.69
CA ILE A 127 -15.20 86.83 17.87
C ILE A 127 -16.55 86.41 17.29
N PRO A 128 -17.64 87.20 17.43
CA PRO A 128 -18.94 86.90 16.83
C PRO A 128 -18.86 86.80 15.29
N GLU A 129 -19.59 85.86 14.68
CA GLU A 129 -19.52 85.57 13.24
C GLU A 129 -19.72 86.81 12.35
N ASP A 130 -20.64 87.69 12.72
CA ASP A 130 -20.96 88.92 11.99
C ASP A 130 -19.79 89.93 11.94
N LYS A 131 -18.80 89.77 12.81
CA LYS A 131 -17.62 90.65 12.95
C LYS A 131 -16.32 89.98 12.53
N ARG A 132 -16.35 88.70 12.13
CA ARG A 132 -15.15 87.98 11.70
C ARG A 132 -14.69 88.48 10.33
N SER A 133 -13.39 88.71 10.19
CA SER A 133 -12.81 88.95 8.87
C SER A 133 -12.85 87.66 8.04
N LEU A 134 -12.89 87.78 6.71
CA LEU A 134 -12.83 86.62 5.81
C LEU A 134 -11.59 85.75 6.08
N LYS A 135 -10.46 86.38 6.44
CA LYS A 135 -9.23 85.70 6.84
C LYS A 135 -9.42 84.86 8.09
N ALA A 136 -10.02 85.43 9.14
CA ALA A 136 -10.33 84.72 10.39
C ALA A 136 -11.25 83.53 10.16
N HIS A 137 -12.28 83.68 9.32
CA HIS A 137 -13.20 82.59 8.98
C HIS A 137 -12.51 81.45 8.22
N LEU A 138 -11.65 81.76 7.24
CA LEU A 138 -10.87 80.76 6.50
C LEU A 138 -9.84 80.04 7.39
N GLN A 139 -9.24 80.76 8.35
CA GLN A 139 -8.31 80.20 9.32
C GLN A 139 -8.99 79.20 10.28
N ILE A 140 -10.20 79.51 10.77
CA ILE A 140 -11.01 78.60 11.59
C ILE A 140 -11.34 77.32 10.78
N LEU A 141 -11.86 77.47 9.56
CA LEU A 141 -12.20 76.32 8.70
C LEU A 141 -10.98 75.45 8.36
N ALA A 142 -9.84 76.07 8.08
CA ALA A 142 -8.60 75.34 7.85
C ALA A 142 -8.16 74.57 9.10
N TYR A 143 -8.25 75.16 10.29
CA TYR A 143 -7.93 74.50 11.55
C TYR A 143 -8.82 73.29 11.83
N GLU A 144 -10.15 73.42 11.69
CA GLU A 144 -11.10 72.33 11.91
C GLU A 144 -10.84 71.15 10.96
N LYS A 145 -10.58 71.43 9.67
CA LYS A 145 -10.24 70.40 8.69
C LYS A 145 -8.90 69.74 8.99
N LEU A 146 -7.88 70.52 9.36
CA LEU A 146 -6.57 69.98 9.75
C LEU A 146 -6.65 69.17 11.04
N LYS A 147 -7.50 69.56 11.99
CA LYS A 147 -7.77 68.79 13.22
C LYS A 147 -8.41 67.43 12.88
N ALA A 148 -9.45 67.41 12.05
CA ALA A 148 -10.07 66.17 11.61
C ALA A 148 -9.07 65.23 10.90
N PHE A 149 -8.22 65.75 10.00
CA PHE A 149 -7.18 64.95 9.36
C PHE A 149 -6.10 64.46 10.33
N ARG A 150 -5.74 65.25 11.37
CA ARG A 150 -4.81 64.79 12.41
C ARG A 150 -5.39 63.62 13.20
N GLU A 151 -6.65 63.71 13.61
CA GLU A 151 -7.37 62.63 14.31
C GLU A 151 -7.46 61.36 13.43
N GLU A 152 -7.75 61.51 12.14
CA GLU A 152 -7.76 60.40 11.18
C GLU A 152 -6.37 59.76 11.01
N ILE A 153 -5.31 60.57 10.89
CA ILE A 153 -3.92 60.08 10.82
C ILE A 153 -3.55 59.30 12.09
N GLU A 154 -3.95 59.77 13.27
CA GLU A 154 -3.71 59.07 14.53
C GLU A 154 -4.50 57.76 14.63
N ALA A 155 -5.75 57.74 14.16
CA ALA A 155 -6.55 56.52 14.08
C ALA A 155 -5.89 55.49 13.15
N LEU A 156 -5.47 55.90 11.95
CA LEU A 156 -4.78 55.05 10.99
C LEU A 156 -3.42 54.55 11.52
N ARG A 157 -2.69 55.37 12.29
CA ARG A 157 -1.45 54.93 12.95
C ARG A 157 -1.70 53.85 13.98
N LYS A 158 -2.74 54.00 14.82
CA LYS A 158 -3.14 52.98 15.79
C LYS A 158 -3.57 51.69 15.09
N GLU A 159 -4.35 51.78 14.01
CA GLU A 159 -4.78 50.62 13.22
C GLU A 159 -3.60 49.88 12.58
N ARG A 160 -2.64 50.62 12.01
CA ARG A 160 -1.39 50.06 11.48
C ARG A 160 -0.59 49.34 12.57
N ASP A 161 -0.45 49.95 13.75
CA ASP A 161 0.32 49.35 14.84
C ASP A 161 -0.36 48.08 15.38
N ASN A 162 -1.69 48.09 15.52
CA ASN A 162 -2.48 46.89 15.85
C ASN A 162 -2.31 45.78 14.80
N SER A 163 -2.34 46.14 13.51
CA SER A 163 -2.15 45.19 12.41
C SER A 163 -0.74 44.61 12.41
N ARG A 164 0.27 45.42 12.73
CA ARG A 164 1.67 44.98 12.85
C ARG A 164 1.86 44.02 14.02
N GLU A 165 1.25 44.29 15.17
CA GLU A 165 1.27 43.35 16.31
C GLU A 165 0.57 42.04 15.97
N TYR A 166 -0.58 42.10 15.29
CA TYR A 166 -1.32 40.90 14.87
C TYR A 166 -0.48 40.05 13.90
N LEU A 167 0.14 40.66 12.90
CA LEU A 167 1.06 39.99 11.98
C LEU A 167 2.28 39.40 12.72
N GLY A 168 2.81 40.09 13.72
CA GLY A 168 3.87 39.57 14.58
C GLY A 168 3.48 38.27 15.28
N ARG A 169 2.30 38.24 15.92
CA ARG A 169 1.77 37.03 16.59
C ARG A 169 1.55 35.88 15.61
N GLN A 170 1.02 36.16 14.42
CA GLN A 170 0.83 35.15 13.38
C GLN A 170 2.16 34.60 12.85
N ASN A 171 3.18 35.44 12.67
CA ASN A 171 4.51 34.98 12.29
C ASN A 171 5.15 34.07 13.35
N GLU A 172 5.02 34.41 14.64
CA GLU A 172 5.49 33.55 15.73
C GLU A 172 4.78 32.18 15.76
N GLU A 173 3.49 32.15 15.43
CA GLU A 173 2.71 30.91 15.31
C GLU A 173 3.17 30.08 14.11
N VAL A 174 3.38 30.70 12.94
CA VAL A 174 3.93 30.04 11.75
C VAL A 174 5.30 29.45 12.04
N GLU A 175 6.20 30.19 12.70
CA GLU A 175 7.52 29.67 13.09
C GLU A 175 7.40 28.48 14.06
N ARG A 176 6.45 28.51 15.00
CA ARG A 176 6.20 27.39 15.90
C ARG A 176 5.77 26.15 15.13
N MET A 177 4.81 26.30 14.21
CA MET A 177 4.32 25.22 13.35
C MET A 177 5.43 24.67 12.45
N GLN A 178 6.28 25.52 11.89
CA GLN A 178 7.43 25.10 11.09
C GLN A 178 8.41 24.24 11.90
N ARG A 179 8.72 24.63 13.15
CA ARG A 179 9.58 23.83 14.03
C ARG A 179 8.93 22.49 14.37
N GLU A 180 7.62 22.44 14.55
CA GLU A 180 6.89 21.19 14.80
C GLU A 180 6.90 20.27 13.58
N VAL A 181 6.63 20.80 12.38
CA VAL A 181 6.74 20.05 11.11
C VAL A 181 8.15 19.50 10.93
N GLN A 182 9.19 20.29 11.22
CA GLN A 182 10.58 19.81 11.16
C GLN A 182 10.82 18.65 12.14
N ARG A 183 10.33 18.74 13.39
CA ARG A 183 10.46 17.65 14.37
C ARG A 183 9.74 16.38 13.91
N ILE A 184 8.51 16.50 13.43
CA ILE A 184 7.72 15.36 12.93
C ILE A 184 8.41 14.73 11.72
N SER A 185 8.92 15.54 10.78
CA SER A 185 9.64 15.04 9.61
C SER A 185 10.94 14.30 9.98
N ALA A 186 11.67 14.78 10.98
CA ALA A 186 12.87 14.12 11.48
C ALA A 186 12.54 12.79 12.16
N ALA A 187 11.47 12.75 12.98
CA ALA A 187 10.98 11.52 13.60
C ALA A 187 10.54 10.48 12.54
N ALA A 188 9.78 10.92 11.52
CA ALA A 188 9.37 10.06 10.42
C ALA A 188 10.57 9.51 9.62
N ALA A 189 11.61 10.31 9.40
CA ALA A 189 12.84 9.88 8.74
C ALA A 189 13.62 8.84 9.56
N ILE A 190 13.56 8.88 10.89
CA ILE A 190 14.16 7.85 11.75
C ILE A 190 13.34 6.56 11.65
N ALA A 191 12.02 6.65 11.84
CA ALA A 191 11.13 5.49 11.75
C ALA A 191 11.24 4.78 10.40
N LYS A 192 11.33 5.52 9.29
CA LYS A 192 11.57 4.95 7.96
C LYS A 192 12.87 4.14 7.89
N ARG A 193 13.97 4.68 8.43
CA ARG A 193 15.27 3.97 8.43
C ARG A 193 15.23 2.70 9.26
N ASP A 194 14.48 2.68 10.36
CA ASP A 194 14.36 1.49 11.19
C ASP A 194 13.49 0.42 10.50
N LEU A 195 12.39 0.82 9.86
CA LEU A 195 11.61 -0.07 9.00
C LEU A 195 12.44 -0.64 7.84
N ASP A 196 13.29 0.16 7.18
CA ASP A 196 14.16 -0.32 6.11
C ASP A 196 15.15 -1.39 6.61
N LYS A 197 15.69 -1.24 7.83
CA LYS A 197 16.56 -2.26 8.46
C LYS A 197 15.79 -3.54 8.78
N GLU A 198 14.58 -3.41 9.32
CA GLU A 198 13.71 -4.55 9.61
C GLU A 198 13.34 -5.31 8.33
N MET A 199 12.97 -4.59 7.26
CA MET A 199 12.71 -5.19 5.95
C MET A 199 13.94 -5.92 5.42
N SER A 200 15.13 -5.34 5.53
CA SER A 200 16.38 -6.00 5.11
C SER A 200 16.68 -7.27 5.94
N ALA A 201 16.43 -7.24 7.25
CA ALA A 201 16.61 -8.39 8.13
C ALA A 201 15.61 -9.52 7.80
N VAL A 202 14.35 -9.18 7.53
CA VAL A 202 13.31 -10.13 7.11
C VAL A 202 13.64 -10.72 5.73
N ALA A 203 14.10 -9.91 4.78
CA ALA A 203 14.53 -10.39 3.47
C ALA A 203 15.68 -11.40 3.59
N ALA A 204 16.71 -11.09 4.38
CA ALA A 204 17.83 -12.00 4.62
C ALA A 204 17.40 -13.31 5.32
N ARG A 205 16.40 -13.24 6.20
CA ARG A 205 15.81 -14.45 6.82
C ARG A 205 15.06 -15.30 5.79
N ASN A 206 14.27 -14.68 4.92
CA ASN A 206 13.56 -15.39 3.86
C ASN A 206 14.53 -16.07 2.89
N GLU A 207 15.60 -15.39 2.48
CA GLU A 207 16.64 -16.00 1.63
C GLU A 207 17.28 -17.23 2.27
N ARG A 208 17.54 -17.20 3.59
CA ARG A 208 18.05 -18.37 4.33
C ARG A 208 17.04 -19.52 4.36
N LEU A 209 15.78 -19.23 4.71
CA LEU A 209 14.73 -20.24 4.76
C LEU A 209 14.46 -20.87 3.39
N GLU A 210 14.54 -20.08 2.31
CA GLU A 210 14.47 -20.60 0.94
C GLU A 210 15.65 -21.52 0.62
N ALA A 211 16.87 -21.17 1.06
CA ALA A 211 18.04 -22.01 0.87
C ALA A 211 17.90 -23.34 1.64
N GLU A 212 17.43 -23.30 2.89
CA GLU A 212 17.16 -24.49 3.70
C GLU A 212 16.07 -25.37 3.07
N LEU A 213 15.01 -24.77 2.52
CA LEU A 213 13.97 -25.48 1.80
C LEU A 213 14.52 -26.17 0.54
N ARG A 214 15.34 -25.48 -0.25
CA ARG A 214 16.01 -26.07 -1.43
C ARG A 214 16.89 -27.26 -1.02
N GLU A 215 17.66 -27.14 0.07
CA GLU A 215 18.48 -28.24 0.58
C GLU A 215 17.62 -29.44 1.03
N ALA A 216 16.50 -29.19 1.71
CA ALA A 216 15.57 -30.22 2.14
C ALA A 216 14.93 -30.96 0.95
N LEU A 217 14.57 -30.24 -0.12
CA LEU A 217 14.04 -30.83 -1.34
C LEU A 217 15.07 -31.76 -2.00
N VAL A 218 16.33 -31.35 -2.12
CA VAL A 218 17.41 -32.21 -2.64
C VAL A 218 17.58 -33.47 -1.78
N LYS A 219 17.49 -33.35 -0.44
CA LYS A 219 17.53 -34.52 0.46
C LYS A 219 16.37 -35.49 0.21
N VAL A 220 15.17 -34.97 -0.03
CA VAL A 220 13.99 -35.80 -0.38
C VAL A 220 14.21 -36.53 -1.71
N GLU A 221 14.74 -35.86 -2.74
CA GLU A 221 15.07 -36.47 -4.02
C GLU A 221 16.10 -37.60 -3.88
N VAL A 222 17.16 -37.38 -3.09
CA VAL A 222 18.18 -38.40 -2.81
C VAL A 222 17.59 -39.60 -2.07
N LEU A 223 16.73 -39.36 -1.05
CA LEU A 223 16.07 -40.44 -0.32
C LEU A 223 15.09 -41.21 -1.20
N SER A 224 14.37 -40.52 -2.09
CA SER A 224 13.49 -41.14 -3.07
C SER A 224 14.27 -42.03 -4.05
N ALA A 225 15.40 -41.55 -4.58
CA ALA A 225 16.28 -42.35 -5.43
C ALA A 225 16.84 -43.58 -4.68
N LYS A 226 17.25 -43.42 -3.41
CA LYS A 226 17.67 -44.55 -2.57
C LYS A 226 16.54 -45.55 -2.36
N GLY A 227 15.32 -45.09 -2.11
CA GLY A 227 14.11 -45.94 -2.00
C GLY A 227 13.92 -46.81 -3.25
N SER A 228 13.96 -46.18 -4.43
CA SER A 228 13.87 -46.90 -5.71
C SER A 228 14.97 -47.96 -5.87
N MET A 229 16.20 -47.68 -5.43
CA MET A 229 17.28 -48.67 -5.48
C MET A 229 17.05 -49.84 -4.52
N TYR A 230 16.50 -49.59 -3.32
CA TYR A 230 16.13 -50.66 -2.40
C TYR A 230 15.01 -51.53 -2.97
N ASP A 231 14.03 -50.92 -3.65
CA ASP A 231 12.96 -51.65 -4.33
C ASP A 231 13.51 -52.56 -5.44
N GLU A 232 14.47 -52.07 -6.25
CA GLU A 232 15.14 -52.90 -7.26
C GLU A 232 15.93 -54.08 -6.66
N VAL A 233 16.62 -53.85 -5.53
CA VAL A 233 17.36 -54.91 -4.82
C VAL A 233 16.39 -55.95 -4.27
N LYS A 234 15.26 -55.51 -3.71
CA LYS A 234 14.21 -56.41 -3.23
C LYS A 234 13.62 -57.23 -4.37
N GLU A 235 13.32 -56.64 -5.52
CA GLU A 235 12.82 -57.36 -6.70
C GLU A 235 13.83 -58.42 -7.18
N LYS A 236 15.15 -58.12 -7.15
CA LYS A 236 16.20 -59.09 -7.48
C LYS A 236 16.28 -60.22 -6.46
N LEU A 237 16.11 -59.92 -5.17
CA LEU A 237 16.06 -60.92 -4.11
C LEU A 237 14.86 -61.85 -4.31
N ASP A 238 13.66 -61.30 -4.49
CA ASP A 238 12.43 -62.07 -4.72
C ASP A 238 12.57 -62.99 -5.95
N LYS A 239 13.21 -62.52 -7.04
CA LYS A 239 13.51 -63.34 -8.22
C LYS A 239 14.53 -64.46 -7.94
N ALA A 240 15.56 -64.17 -7.15
CA ALA A 240 16.56 -65.16 -6.77
C ALA A 240 15.94 -66.23 -5.85
N GLU A 241 15.11 -65.83 -4.90
CA GLU A 241 14.35 -66.73 -4.03
C GLU A 241 13.40 -67.61 -4.85
N GLY A 242 12.67 -67.04 -5.81
CA GLY A 242 11.86 -67.82 -6.76
C GLY A 242 12.68 -68.84 -7.55
N SER A 243 13.86 -68.45 -8.04
CA SER A 243 14.76 -69.36 -8.77
C SER A 243 15.31 -70.49 -7.88
N ILE A 244 15.56 -70.22 -6.60
CA ILE A 244 15.98 -71.23 -5.63
C ILE A 244 14.85 -72.25 -5.42
N ILE A 245 13.62 -71.78 -5.23
CA ILE A 245 12.44 -72.64 -5.08
C ILE A 245 12.25 -73.53 -6.33
N ASP A 246 12.39 -72.97 -7.53
CA ASP A 246 12.31 -73.73 -8.77
C ASP A 246 13.42 -74.79 -8.89
N ALA A 247 14.65 -74.44 -8.50
CA ALA A 247 15.76 -75.38 -8.47
C ALA A 247 15.56 -76.50 -7.44
N GLU A 248 15.00 -76.19 -6.27
CA GLU A 248 14.63 -77.16 -5.25
C GLU A 248 13.52 -78.10 -5.73
N ASN A 249 12.49 -77.57 -6.38
CA ASN A 249 11.42 -78.35 -7.00
C ASN A 249 11.98 -79.28 -8.10
N SER A 250 12.84 -78.76 -8.99
CA SER A 250 13.51 -79.55 -10.01
C SER A 250 14.38 -80.66 -9.39
N LYS A 251 15.14 -80.33 -8.34
CA LYS A 251 15.94 -81.31 -7.60
C LYS A 251 15.06 -82.39 -6.96
N ALA A 252 13.92 -82.03 -6.37
CA ALA A 252 12.98 -82.99 -5.80
C ALA A 252 12.42 -83.94 -6.86
N VAL A 253 12.02 -83.42 -8.03
CA VAL A 253 11.58 -84.23 -9.18
C VAL A 253 12.68 -85.15 -9.70
N MET A 254 13.91 -84.65 -9.85
CA MET A 254 15.06 -85.47 -10.27
C MET A 254 15.38 -86.56 -9.24
N THR A 255 15.30 -86.24 -7.94
CA THR A 255 15.52 -87.20 -6.85
C THR A 255 14.45 -88.30 -6.87
N ALA A 256 13.18 -87.94 -7.06
CA ALA A 256 12.09 -88.91 -7.22
C ALA A 256 12.28 -89.79 -8.48
N THR A 257 12.71 -89.20 -9.60
CA THR A 257 13.00 -89.94 -10.84
C THR A 257 14.17 -90.92 -10.65
N LEU A 258 15.23 -90.49 -9.98
CA LEU A 258 16.36 -91.35 -9.63
C LEU A 258 15.94 -92.52 -8.72
N GLN A 259 15.02 -92.27 -7.78
CA GLN A 259 14.48 -93.33 -6.93
C GLN A 259 13.73 -94.38 -7.76
N VAL A 260 12.84 -93.96 -8.66
CA VAL A 260 12.10 -94.87 -9.56
C VAL A 260 13.05 -95.70 -10.43
N VAL A 261 14.07 -95.07 -11.02
CA VAL A 261 15.08 -95.78 -11.82
C VAL A 261 15.90 -96.75 -10.97
N THR A 262 16.19 -96.40 -9.72
CA THR A 262 16.91 -97.27 -8.79
C THR A 262 16.07 -98.48 -8.40
N ASP A 263 14.78 -98.28 -8.12
CA ASP A 263 13.83 -99.34 -7.82
C ASP A 263 13.62 -100.26 -9.03
N GLU A 264 13.53 -99.70 -10.25
CA GLU A 264 13.43 -100.46 -11.49
C GLU A 264 14.70 -101.27 -11.77
N LYS A 265 15.89 -100.67 -11.57
CA LYS A 265 17.17 -101.38 -11.64
C LYS A 265 17.21 -102.54 -10.63
N GLN A 266 16.75 -102.32 -9.40
CA GLN A 266 16.73 -103.35 -8.36
C GLN A 266 15.79 -104.50 -8.75
N ARG A 267 14.59 -104.17 -9.25
CA ARG A 267 13.63 -105.14 -9.80
C ARG A 267 14.22 -105.92 -10.98
N LEU A 268 14.93 -105.26 -11.89
CA LEU A 268 15.62 -105.93 -13.01
C LEU A 268 16.75 -106.84 -12.51
N LEU A 269 17.51 -106.42 -11.50
CA LEU A 269 18.52 -107.25 -10.86
C LEU A 269 17.90 -108.49 -10.19
N GLU A 270 16.72 -108.36 -9.57
CA GLU A 270 15.96 -109.50 -9.04
C GLU A 270 15.50 -110.43 -10.17
N VAL A 271 14.96 -109.90 -11.27
CA VAL A 271 14.60 -110.70 -12.45
C VAL A 271 15.83 -111.40 -13.05
N ILE A 272 16.99 -110.74 -13.08
CA ILE A 272 18.25 -111.37 -13.51
C ILE A 272 18.63 -112.48 -12.54
N LYS A 273 18.58 -112.27 -11.22
CA LYS A 273 18.84 -113.32 -10.22
C LYS A 273 17.88 -114.50 -10.37
N ASP A 274 16.60 -114.27 -10.62
CA ASP A 274 15.61 -115.32 -10.88
C ASP A 274 15.93 -116.07 -12.17
N LYS A 275 16.37 -115.37 -13.22
CA LYS A 275 16.84 -116.00 -14.46
C LYS A 275 18.14 -116.76 -14.30
N ASP A 276 19.09 -116.23 -13.54
CA ASP A 276 20.33 -116.92 -13.17
C ASP A 276 20.00 -118.15 -12.33
N HIS A 277 19.05 -118.07 -11.40
CA HIS A 277 18.54 -119.23 -10.68
C HIS A 277 17.84 -120.25 -11.59
N CYS A 278 17.05 -119.80 -12.57
CA CYS A 278 16.49 -120.67 -13.60
C CYS A 278 17.59 -121.29 -14.49
N LEU A 279 18.63 -120.54 -14.84
CA LEU A 279 19.80 -121.02 -15.58
C LEU A 279 20.60 -122.00 -14.72
N ASP A 280 20.71 -121.78 -13.42
CA ASP A 280 21.31 -122.70 -12.46
C ASP A 280 20.49 -123.98 -12.39
N LEU A 281 19.16 -123.90 -12.27
CA LEU A 281 18.25 -125.06 -12.34
C LEU A 281 18.35 -125.80 -13.68
N LEU A 282 18.47 -125.08 -14.79
CA LEU A 282 18.72 -125.66 -16.12
C LEU A 282 20.15 -126.24 -16.25
N SER A 283 21.14 -125.68 -15.55
CA SER A 283 22.49 -126.23 -15.44
C SER A 283 22.51 -127.48 -14.55
N MET A 284 21.65 -127.53 -13.54
CA MET A 284 21.38 -128.71 -12.72
C MET A 284 20.65 -129.79 -13.52
N ASP A 285 19.79 -129.41 -14.49
CA ASP A 285 19.19 -130.33 -15.47
C ASP A 285 20.21 -130.91 -16.48
N LYS A 286 21.42 -130.33 -16.56
CA LYS A 286 22.56 -130.89 -17.33
C LYS A 286 23.60 -131.59 -16.45
N ASN A 287 23.48 -131.50 -15.13
CA ASN A 287 24.42 -132.09 -14.18
C ASN A 287 23.67 -132.85 -13.08
N ILE A 288 23.04 -133.97 -13.47
CA ILE A 288 22.69 -135.05 -12.55
C ILE A 288 23.99 -135.75 -12.15
N SER A 289 24.60 -135.34 -11.03
CA SER A 289 25.31 -136.21 -10.07
C SER A 289 25.85 -135.44 -8.85
N SER A 290 24.99 -135.31 -7.83
CA SER A 290 25.29 -135.70 -6.42
C SER A 290 26.18 -134.76 -5.55
N PRO A 291 26.17 -134.91 -4.19
CA PRO A 291 25.45 -134.02 -3.27
C PRO A 291 26.29 -133.61 -2.02
N SER A 292 25.61 -133.07 -0.99
CA SER A 292 26.01 -132.89 0.44
C SER A 292 26.80 -131.62 0.81
N ASP A 293 26.54 -130.89 1.90
CA ASP A 293 25.46 -130.92 2.91
C ASP A 293 25.62 -129.68 3.85
N VAL A 294 24.48 -129.09 4.23
CA VAL A 294 24.11 -128.72 5.64
C VAL A 294 24.83 -127.55 6.36
N LYS A 295 24.12 -126.43 6.60
CA LYS A 295 23.47 -126.02 7.89
C LYS A 295 23.05 -124.53 7.93
N MET A 296 21.73 -124.31 8.02
CA MET A 296 21.08 -123.15 8.66
C MET A 296 21.23 -123.26 10.20
N PRO A 297 21.19 -122.19 11.05
CA PRO A 297 19.94 -121.44 11.27
C PRO A 297 20.01 -119.97 11.81
N LYS A 298 18.90 -119.25 11.54
CA LYS A 298 18.15 -118.28 12.37
C LYS A 298 18.85 -117.53 13.52
N GLY A 299 18.64 -116.21 13.56
CA GLY A 299 18.40 -115.51 14.83
C GLY A 299 18.64 -114.00 14.82
N ARG A 300 17.54 -113.24 14.88
CA ARG A 300 17.36 -111.87 15.41
C ARG A 300 18.56 -111.21 16.09
N MET A 301 18.86 -109.96 15.73
CA MET A 301 18.66 -108.79 16.59
C MET A 301 19.04 -107.53 15.80
N ASP A 302 18.02 -106.77 15.42
CA ASP A 302 18.14 -105.33 15.19
C ASP A 302 18.52 -104.70 16.53
N GLY A 303 19.62 -103.96 16.54
CA GLY A 303 20.07 -103.26 17.74
C GLY A 303 21.54 -102.89 17.62
N ILE A 304 21.82 -101.62 17.87
CA ILE A 304 23.16 -101.01 17.92
C ILE A 304 23.66 -100.51 16.55
N CYS A 305 23.00 -99.46 16.06
CA CYS A 305 23.67 -98.31 15.43
C CYS A 305 22.98 -96.98 15.84
N PHE A 306 22.27 -96.94 16.97
CA PHE A 306 21.51 -95.75 17.37
C PHE A 306 22.31 -94.76 18.25
N GLU A 307 23.41 -95.15 18.92
CA GLU A 307 24.12 -94.17 19.77
C GLU A 307 25.04 -93.21 18.98
N ASN A 308 25.52 -93.58 17.79
CA ASN A 308 26.32 -92.69 16.94
C ASN A 308 25.46 -91.90 15.93
N LEU A 309 24.24 -92.36 15.61
CA LEU A 309 23.28 -91.59 14.83
C LEU A 309 22.55 -90.57 15.72
N ASP A 310 22.16 -90.97 16.94
CA ASP A 310 21.51 -90.08 17.90
C ASP A 310 22.44 -88.98 18.39
N GLN A 311 23.74 -89.24 18.60
CA GLN A 311 24.69 -88.18 18.96
C GLN A 311 24.95 -87.20 17.81
N VAL A 312 24.94 -87.67 16.56
CA VAL A 312 25.09 -86.81 15.38
C VAL A 312 23.80 -86.02 15.11
N GLU A 313 22.63 -86.63 15.30
CA GLU A 313 21.34 -85.95 15.18
C GLU A 313 21.11 -84.97 16.33
N LEU A 314 21.47 -85.30 17.57
CA LEU A 314 21.47 -84.38 18.71
C LEU A 314 22.41 -83.20 18.46
N ALA A 315 23.62 -83.42 17.93
CA ALA A 315 24.53 -82.35 17.56
C ALA A 315 23.95 -81.46 16.45
N ARG A 316 23.32 -82.03 15.42
CA ARG A 316 22.66 -81.27 14.34
C ARG A 316 21.41 -80.52 14.81
N LEU A 317 20.66 -81.07 15.76
CA LEU A 317 19.51 -80.40 16.36
C LEU A 317 19.96 -79.28 17.29
N GLN A 318 21.05 -79.47 18.03
CA GLN A 318 21.65 -78.45 18.88
C GLN A 318 22.27 -77.32 18.04
N GLU A 319 22.90 -77.64 16.91
CA GLU A 319 23.40 -76.64 15.96
C GLU A 319 22.26 -75.84 15.32
N ARG A 320 21.18 -76.51 14.89
CA ARG A 320 19.96 -75.82 14.40
C ARG A 320 19.33 -74.94 15.47
N ALA A 321 19.18 -75.44 16.70
CA ALA A 321 18.65 -74.65 17.80
C ALA A 321 19.54 -73.44 18.12
N ASN A 322 20.87 -73.57 18.03
CA ASN A 322 21.79 -72.45 18.21
C ASN A 322 21.67 -71.43 17.06
N GLN A 323 21.51 -71.88 15.81
CA GLN A 323 21.26 -71.01 14.66
C GLN A 323 19.92 -70.26 14.80
N ASP A 324 18.87 -70.94 15.23
CA ASP A 324 17.57 -70.32 15.50
C ASP A 324 17.67 -69.29 16.65
N ILE A 325 18.41 -69.60 17.73
CA ILE A 325 18.67 -68.65 18.82
C ILE A 325 19.46 -67.43 18.32
N GLU A 326 20.46 -67.61 17.46
CA GLU A 326 21.19 -66.50 16.85
C GLU A 326 20.31 -65.66 15.92
N HIS A 327 19.42 -66.29 15.15
CA HIS A 327 18.44 -65.61 14.31
C HIS A 327 17.49 -64.76 15.16
N ILE A 328 16.88 -65.35 16.19
CA ILE A 328 15.99 -64.65 17.13
C ILE A 328 16.73 -63.49 17.82
N ARG A 329 18.01 -63.65 18.17
CA ARG A 329 18.81 -62.57 18.75
C ARG A 329 19.03 -61.43 17.77
N LYS A 330 19.31 -61.73 16.50
CA LYS A 330 19.46 -60.71 15.45
C LYS A 330 18.15 -59.96 15.21
N GLU A 331 17.05 -60.69 15.04
CA GLU A 331 15.71 -60.08 14.92
C GLU A 331 15.36 -59.22 16.14
N ALA A 332 15.65 -59.69 17.36
CA ALA A 332 15.42 -58.92 18.58
C ALA A 332 16.26 -57.63 18.63
N THR A 333 17.51 -57.66 18.15
CA THR A 333 18.34 -56.45 18.05
C THR A 333 17.84 -55.49 16.97
N GLU A 334 17.41 -56.01 15.82
CA GLU A 334 16.86 -55.20 14.73
C GLU A 334 15.55 -54.51 15.16
N VAL A 335 14.65 -55.23 15.82
CA VAL A 335 13.41 -54.67 16.38
C VAL A 335 13.73 -53.63 17.47
N ALA A 336 14.76 -53.85 18.29
CA ALA A 336 15.18 -52.86 19.28
C ALA A 336 15.73 -51.58 18.62
N ASP A 337 16.54 -51.71 17.58
CA ASP A 337 17.10 -50.58 16.82
C ASP A 337 16.00 -49.81 16.07
N GLU A 338 15.04 -50.51 15.46
CA GLU A 338 13.86 -49.90 14.84
C GLU A 338 13.01 -49.13 15.85
N LYS A 339 12.82 -49.67 17.06
CA LYS A 339 12.09 -48.99 18.12
C LYS A 339 12.81 -47.73 18.59
N VAL A 340 14.15 -47.75 18.69
CA VAL A 340 14.96 -46.56 18.99
C VAL A 340 14.81 -45.51 17.90
N LYS A 341 14.93 -45.90 16.62
CA LYS A 341 14.73 -44.99 15.47
C LYS A 341 13.31 -44.38 15.47
N TYR A 342 12.28 -45.18 15.74
CA TYR A 342 10.91 -44.70 15.83
C TYR A 342 10.74 -43.66 16.94
N HIS A 343 11.30 -43.91 18.14
CA HIS A 343 11.26 -42.95 19.23
C HIS A 343 12.05 -41.66 18.92
N GLU A 344 13.18 -41.76 18.21
CA GLU A 344 13.93 -40.59 17.77
C GLU A 344 13.14 -39.77 16.74
N HIS A 345 12.51 -40.42 15.75
CA HIS A 345 11.61 -39.77 14.80
C HIS A 345 10.43 -39.09 15.49
N LEU A 346 9.83 -39.76 16.48
CA LEU A 346 8.73 -39.19 17.26
C LEU A 346 9.18 -37.93 18.02
N ARG A 347 10.34 -37.95 18.68
CA ARG A 347 10.89 -36.78 19.40
C ARG A 347 11.23 -35.63 18.45
N VAL A 348 11.78 -35.91 17.27
CA VAL A 348 12.06 -34.88 16.25
C VAL A 348 10.76 -34.31 15.70
N SER A 349 9.73 -35.13 15.49
CA SER A 349 8.41 -34.67 15.05
C SER A 349 7.73 -33.79 16.09
N GLU A 350 7.75 -34.17 17.36
CA GLU A 350 7.21 -33.37 18.48
C GLU A 350 7.96 -32.03 18.61
N ALA A 351 9.28 -32.03 18.48
CA ALA A 351 10.07 -30.80 18.50
C ALA A 351 9.69 -29.85 17.36
N LYS A 352 9.54 -30.37 16.13
CA LYS A 352 9.06 -29.59 14.98
C LYS A 352 7.64 -29.07 15.18
N GLU A 353 6.76 -29.86 15.78
CA GLU A 353 5.39 -29.41 16.08
C GLU A 353 5.37 -28.27 17.12
N ILE A 354 6.21 -28.34 18.14
CA ILE A 354 6.36 -27.26 19.12
C ILE A 354 6.90 -25.99 18.43
N GLU A 355 7.89 -26.13 17.55
CA GLU A 355 8.46 -25.02 16.79
C GLU A 355 7.40 -24.36 15.88
N THR A 356 6.66 -25.13 15.08
CA THR A 356 5.60 -24.59 14.22
C THR A 356 4.48 -23.94 15.02
N ARG A 357 4.06 -24.52 16.15
CA ARG A 357 3.08 -23.90 17.07
C ARG A 357 3.59 -22.57 17.64
N SER A 358 4.88 -22.47 17.95
CA SER A 358 5.47 -21.21 18.44
C SER A 358 5.54 -20.15 17.34
N LEU A 359 5.89 -20.54 16.11
CA LEU A 359 5.87 -19.66 14.94
C LEU A 359 4.45 -19.15 14.64
N ILE A 360 3.44 -20.02 14.69
CA ILE A 360 2.03 -19.62 14.50
C ILE A 360 1.65 -18.53 15.53
N LYS A 361 2.00 -18.70 16.81
CA LYS A 361 1.71 -17.69 17.84
C LYS A 361 2.38 -16.34 17.58
N VAL A 362 3.63 -16.35 17.09
CA VAL A 362 4.32 -15.11 16.71
C VAL A 362 3.63 -14.44 15.53
N ARG A 363 3.24 -15.22 14.51
CA ARG A 363 2.51 -14.69 13.35
C ARG A 363 1.13 -14.17 13.72
N ASP A 364 0.40 -14.81 14.62
CA ASP A 364 -0.88 -14.32 15.14
C ASP A 364 -0.73 -12.97 15.85
N PHE A 365 0.36 -12.78 16.60
CA PHE A 365 0.66 -11.51 17.25
C PHE A 365 1.02 -10.42 16.23
N GLU A 366 1.84 -10.73 15.22
CA GLU A 366 2.16 -9.80 14.13
C GLU A 366 0.89 -9.40 13.34
N LEU A 367 -0.01 -10.35 13.06
CA LEU A 367 -1.29 -10.06 12.41
C LEU A 367 -2.18 -9.15 13.27
N GLU A 368 -2.19 -9.33 14.58
CA GLU A 368 -2.95 -8.46 15.48
C GLU A 368 -2.37 -7.05 15.55
N GLN A 369 -1.03 -6.91 15.55
CA GLN A 369 -0.39 -5.60 15.43
C GLN A 369 -0.74 -4.89 14.13
N LEU A 370 -0.73 -5.62 13.00
CA LEU A 370 -1.11 -5.06 11.70
C LEU A 370 -2.58 -4.63 11.66
N ARG A 371 -3.49 -5.37 12.32
CA ARG A 371 -4.90 -4.97 12.46
C ARG A 371 -5.06 -3.69 13.28
N VAL A 372 -4.32 -3.55 14.38
CA VAL A 372 -4.31 -2.31 15.18
C VAL A 372 -3.82 -1.14 14.35
N ALA A 373 -2.69 -1.29 13.64
CA ALA A 373 -2.16 -0.25 12.76
C ALA A 373 -3.14 0.12 11.64
N GLN A 374 -3.81 -0.86 11.02
CA GLN A 374 -4.85 -0.64 10.03
C GLN A 374 -6.04 0.16 10.60
N GLN A 375 -6.45 -0.15 11.83
CA GLN A 375 -7.53 0.56 12.51
C GLN A 375 -7.13 2.00 12.86
N GLU A 376 -5.89 2.25 13.28
CA GLU A 376 -5.35 3.60 13.51
C GLU A 376 -5.30 4.42 12.23
N ILE A 377 -4.83 3.84 11.12
CA ILE A 377 -4.84 4.47 9.79
C ILE A 377 -6.28 4.81 9.37
N LYS A 378 -7.24 3.92 9.60
CA LYS A 378 -8.65 4.17 9.31
C LYS A 378 -9.22 5.32 10.14
N CYS A 379 -8.91 5.37 11.45
CA CYS A 379 -9.34 6.45 12.33
C CYS A 379 -8.75 7.81 11.90
N THR A 380 -7.46 7.84 11.57
CA THR A 380 -6.78 9.07 11.09
C THR A 380 -7.33 9.54 9.74
N MET A 381 -7.63 8.62 8.82
CA MET A 381 -8.27 8.96 7.54
C MET A 381 -9.68 9.54 7.74
N ASN A 382 -10.48 8.95 8.63
CA ASN A 382 -11.80 9.47 8.97
C ASN A 382 -11.71 10.87 9.59
N GLN A 383 -10.75 11.11 10.49
CA GLN A 383 -10.50 12.43 11.05
C GLN A 383 -10.16 13.45 9.96
N LYS A 384 -9.26 13.10 9.02
CA LYS A 384 -8.91 13.97 7.89
C LYS A 384 -10.07 14.23 6.94
N SER A 385 -10.95 13.25 6.76
CA SER A 385 -12.20 13.44 6.00
C SER A 385 -13.10 14.50 6.64
N ILE A 386 -13.27 14.46 7.96
CA ILE A 386 -14.07 15.44 8.71
C ILE A 386 -13.42 16.83 8.65
N GLU A 387 -12.10 16.92 8.80
CA GLU A 387 -11.36 18.19 8.68
C GLU A 387 -11.53 18.81 7.27
N ASN A 388 -11.47 17.99 6.22
CA ASN A 388 -11.69 18.43 4.84
C ASN A 388 -13.12 18.91 4.60
N GLU A 389 -14.12 18.24 5.16
CA GLU A 389 -15.53 18.65 5.07
C GLU A 389 -15.75 20.00 5.75
N ALA A 390 -15.20 20.21 6.96
CA ALA A 390 -15.27 21.48 7.66
C ALA A 390 -14.56 22.62 6.91
N LEU A 391 -13.41 22.34 6.28
CA LEU A 391 -12.71 23.31 5.43
C LEU A 391 -13.51 23.64 4.17
N ALA A 392 -14.15 22.67 3.54
CA ALA A 392 -15.00 22.88 2.38
C ALA A 392 -16.21 23.77 2.71
N GLU A 393 -16.85 23.55 3.87
CA GLU A 393 -17.94 24.40 4.35
C GLU A 393 -17.46 25.83 4.66
N LYS A 394 -16.27 25.99 5.27
CA LYS A 394 -15.66 27.30 5.49
C LYS A 394 -15.38 28.04 4.18
N VAL A 395 -14.87 27.35 3.17
CA VAL A 395 -14.66 27.93 1.83
C VAL A 395 -15.99 28.40 1.24
N LYS A 396 -17.04 27.56 1.31
CA LYS A 396 -18.39 27.93 0.84
C LYS A 396 -18.91 29.21 1.51
N ILE A 397 -18.83 29.30 2.84
CA ILE A 397 -19.26 30.50 3.58
C ILE A 397 -18.45 31.74 3.17
N LEU A 398 -17.13 31.60 2.99
CA LEU A 398 -16.28 32.70 2.54
C LEU A 398 -16.59 33.14 1.11
N THR A 399 -16.89 32.21 0.20
CA THR A 399 -17.33 32.50 -1.16
C THR A 399 -18.65 33.24 -1.17
N GLU A 400 -19.63 32.82 -0.36
CA GLU A 400 -20.91 33.52 -0.21
C GLU A 400 -20.72 34.95 0.34
N LYS A 401 -19.87 35.12 1.37
CA LYS A 401 -19.53 36.45 1.89
C LYS A 401 -18.85 37.34 0.85
N PHE A 402 -17.93 36.78 0.07
CA PHE A 402 -17.26 37.51 -1.01
C PHE A 402 -18.27 38.01 -2.05
N HIS A 403 -19.23 37.17 -2.44
CA HIS A 403 -20.27 37.55 -3.39
C HIS A 403 -21.19 38.66 -2.84
N ILE A 404 -21.52 38.64 -1.54
CA ILE A 404 -22.25 39.72 -0.89
C ILE A 404 -21.45 41.04 -0.97
N TYR A 405 -20.16 41.01 -0.65
CA TYR A 405 -19.32 42.21 -0.73
C TYR A 405 -19.17 42.74 -2.16
N GLU A 406 -19.09 41.85 -3.15
CA GLU A 406 -19.08 42.20 -4.57
C GLU A 406 -20.37 42.94 -4.95
N MET A 407 -21.54 42.40 -4.59
CA MET A 407 -22.82 43.07 -4.81
C MET A 407 -22.94 44.43 -4.10
N GLU A 408 -22.47 44.54 -2.86
CA GLU A 408 -22.47 45.81 -2.10
C GLU A 408 -21.55 46.86 -2.74
N SER A 409 -20.39 46.42 -3.23
CA SER A 409 -19.45 47.25 -3.98
C SER A 409 -20.05 47.75 -5.30
N GLU A 410 -20.69 46.86 -6.07
CA GLU A 410 -21.39 47.21 -7.31
C GLU A 410 -22.53 48.21 -7.06
N LYS A 411 -23.33 47.97 -6.01
CA LYS A 411 -24.42 48.88 -5.60
C LYS A 411 -23.87 50.26 -5.23
N SER A 412 -22.76 50.32 -4.49
CA SER A 412 -22.11 51.57 -4.11
C SER A 412 -21.54 52.30 -5.32
N ALA A 413 -20.89 51.57 -6.24
CA ALA A 413 -20.39 52.12 -7.50
C ALA A 413 -21.53 52.66 -8.38
N PHE A 414 -22.68 51.97 -8.42
CA PHE A 414 -23.87 52.44 -9.13
C PHE A 414 -24.41 53.75 -8.54
N LEU A 415 -24.53 53.84 -7.21
CA LEU A 415 -24.97 55.06 -6.52
C LEU A 415 -24.04 56.24 -6.83
N LEU A 416 -22.72 56.05 -6.72
CA LEU A 416 -21.73 57.07 -7.03
C LEU A 416 -21.78 57.51 -8.51
N ARG A 417 -21.98 56.58 -9.45
CA ARG A 417 -22.16 56.92 -10.88
C ARG A 417 -23.40 57.78 -11.10
N ASN A 418 -24.51 57.48 -10.44
CA ASN A 418 -25.75 58.24 -10.54
C ASN A 418 -25.59 59.65 -9.93
N GLU A 419 -24.95 59.77 -8.77
CA GLU A 419 -24.62 61.06 -8.15
C GLU A 419 -23.74 61.92 -9.06
N LEU A 420 -22.72 61.31 -9.67
CA LEU A 420 -21.81 61.97 -10.61
C LEU A 420 -22.57 62.43 -11.86
N GLU A 421 -23.49 61.62 -12.39
CA GLU A 421 -24.34 62.00 -13.52
C GLU A 421 -25.25 63.19 -13.16
N MET A 422 -25.87 63.17 -11.97
CA MET A 422 -26.68 64.28 -11.47
C MET A 422 -25.86 65.57 -11.28
N ALA A 423 -24.64 65.45 -10.78
CA ALA A 423 -23.70 66.57 -10.67
C ALA A 423 -23.33 67.14 -12.06
N ARG A 424 -23.05 66.27 -13.04
CA ARG A 424 -22.79 66.67 -14.45
C ARG A 424 -23.98 67.40 -15.06
N ARG A 425 -25.21 66.93 -14.84
CA ARG A 425 -26.44 67.60 -15.31
C ARG A 425 -26.60 68.99 -14.68
N LYS A 426 -26.30 69.14 -13.38
CA LYS A 426 -26.31 70.45 -12.70
C LYS A 426 -25.26 71.38 -13.27
N LEU A 427 -24.03 70.89 -13.46
CA LEU A 427 -22.94 71.66 -14.06
C LEU A 427 -23.34 72.20 -15.45
N LYS A 428 -23.86 71.33 -16.32
CA LYS A 428 -24.32 71.71 -17.67
C LYS A 428 -25.42 72.79 -17.66
N LYS A 429 -26.33 72.73 -16.67
CA LYS A 429 -27.33 73.80 -16.46
C LYS A 429 -26.66 75.12 -16.08
N TYR A 430 -25.70 75.10 -15.16
CA TYR A 430 -24.96 76.31 -14.76
C TYR A 430 -24.11 76.87 -15.90
N GLU A 431 -23.47 76.02 -16.70
CA GLU A 431 -22.73 76.44 -17.91
C GLU A 431 -23.65 77.11 -18.93
N SER A 432 -24.84 76.55 -19.16
CA SER A 432 -25.85 77.14 -20.06
C SER A 432 -26.33 78.50 -19.55
N GLN A 433 -26.54 78.64 -18.24
CA GLN A 433 -26.90 79.92 -17.61
C GLN A 433 -25.76 80.95 -17.72
N ALA A 434 -24.51 80.52 -17.54
CA ALA A 434 -23.33 81.39 -17.68
C ALA A 434 -23.12 81.85 -19.12
N LEU A 435 -23.35 80.99 -20.12
CA LEU A 435 -23.31 81.33 -21.54
C LEU A 435 -24.42 82.33 -21.92
N GLY A 436 -25.62 82.18 -21.38
CA GLY A 436 -26.72 83.15 -21.56
C GLY A 436 -26.39 84.54 -20.99
N LEU A 437 -25.65 84.59 -19.88
CA LEU A 437 -25.18 85.85 -19.28
C LEU A 437 -24.01 86.49 -20.03
N ARG A 438 -23.27 85.74 -20.86
CA ARG A 438 -22.18 86.26 -21.71
C ARG A 438 -22.67 86.93 -22.99
N ASN A 439 -23.95 86.78 -23.35
CA ASN A 439 -24.52 87.23 -24.64
C ASN A 439 -25.49 88.45 -24.65
N PRO A 440 -25.59 89.33 -23.63
CA PRO A 440 -26.27 90.63 -23.82
C PRO A 440 -25.32 91.82 -24.04
N MET A 441 -24.04 91.60 -24.38
CA MET A 441 -23.06 92.70 -24.56
C MET A 441 -22.71 93.00 -26.02
N ILE A 442 -23.66 92.85 -26.95
CA ILE A 442 -23.63 93.56 -28.24
C ILE A 442 -25.05 94.10 -28.47
N THR A 443 -25.15 95.43 -28.50
CA THR A 443 -26.34 96.31 -28.70
C THR A 443 -27.11 96.77 -27.46
N ILE A 444 -26.50 97.59 -26.60
CA ILE A 444 -27.13 98.86 -26.14
C ILE A 444 -26.02 99.92 -26.00
N SER A 445 -25.80 100.66 -27.08
CA SER A 445 -25.23 102.01 -27.01
C SER A 445 -26.27 102.93 -26.40
N GLY A 446 -25.91 103.62 -25.31
CA GLY A 446 -26.61 104.83 -24.90
C GLY A 446 -27.23 104.77 -23.51
N GLY A 447 -26.55 105.44 -22.58
CA GLY A 447 -27.18 106.14 -21.45
C GLY A 447 -27.61 105.29 -20.27
N LEU A 448 -26.82 105.32 -19.18
CA LEU A 448 -27.18 106.04 -17.95
C LEU A 448 -26.32 105.56 -16.76
N PRO A 449 -25.69 106.48 -16.03
CA PRO A 449 -24.93 106.18 -14.82
C PRO A 449 -25.86 106.25 -13.60
N GLU A 450 -26.59 105.17 -13.28
CA GLU A 450 -27.32 105.12 -11.99
C GLU A 450 -27.63 103.72 -11.44
N ARG A 451 -27.31 102.65 -12.16
CA ARG A 451 -27.63 101.26 -11.73
C ARG A 451 -26.52 100.51 -10.99
N LEU A 452 -25.34 101.12 -10.82
CA LEU A 452 -24.22 100.50 -10.09
C LEU A 452 -24.42 100.49 -8.56
N ALA A 453 -25.33 101.31 -8.02
CA ALA A 453 -25.64 101.31 -6.59
C ALA A 453 -26.59 100.18 -6.16
N LEU A 454 -27.49 99.71 -7.03
CA LEU A 454 -28.48 98.67 -6.66
C LEU A 454 -27.93 97.24 -6.77
N LEU A 455 -26.95 97.00 -7.64
CA LEU A 455 -26.33 95.67 -7.81
C LEU A 455 -25.39 95.28 -6.67
N HIS A 456 -24.85 96.26 -5.94
CA HIS A 456 -24.04 96.01 -4.75
C HIS A 456 -24.90 95.58 -3.53
N TYR A 457 -26.18 95.98 -3.47
CA TYR A 457 -27.09 95.62 -2.38
C TYR A 457 -27.72 94.23 -2.56
N THR A 458 -28.00 93.79 -3.79
CA THR A 458 -28.58 92.46 -4.06
C THR A 458 -27.56 91.32 -4.05
N ALA A 459 -26.28 91.61 -4.35
CA ALA A 459 -25.21 90.61 -4.28
C ALA A 459 -24.84 90.24 -2.82
N LEU A 460 -24.95 91.20 -1.87
CA LEU A 460 -24.79 90.93 -0.43
C LEU A 460 -25.97 90.15 0.16
N ALA A 461 -27.21 90.37 -0.32
CA ALA A 461 -28.39 89.63 0.13
C ALA A 461 -28.40 88.16 -0.35
N ALA A 462 -27.82 87.86 -1.52
CA ALA A 462 -27.69 86.50 -2.04
C ALA A 462 -26.58 85.69 -1.34
N ARG A 463 -25.56 86.36 -0.77
CA ARG A 463 -24.47 85.70 -0.03
C ARG A 463 -24.92 85.27 1.37
N ARG A 464 -25.70 86.10 2.08
CA ARG A 464 -26.31 85.74 3.39
C ARG A 464 -27.32 84.57 3.31
N LYS A 465 -27.98 84.36 2.17
CA LYS A 465 -28.91 83.23 1.98
C LYS A 465 -28.23 81.87 1.72
N ARG A 466 -26.95 81.86 1.30
CA ARG A 466 -26.18 80.61 1.17
C ARG A 466 -25.53 80.20 2.48
N GLU A 467 -25.18 81.15 3.34
CA GLU A 467 -24.63 80.86 4.68
C GLU A 467 -25.71 80.33 5.65
N ALA A 468 -26.96 80.80 5.53
CA ALA A 468 -28.09 80.25 6.31
C ALA A 468 -28.60 78.86 5.85
N GLY A 469 -28.24 78.42 4.63
CA GLY A 469 -28.68 77.13 4.07
C GLY A 469 -27.74 75.96 4.35
N ILE A 470 -26.56 76.22 4.93
CA ILE A 470 -25.56 75.19 5.26
C ILE A 470 -25.70 74.70 6.71
N TRP A 471 -26.48 75.39 7.54
CA TRP A 471 -26.72 75.02 8.95
C TRP A 471 -27.77 73.91 9.18
N LEU A 472 -28.38 73.33 8.13
CA LEU A 472 -29.41 72.29 8.26
C LEU A 472 -29.01 70.91 7.73
N LEU A 473 -27.74 70.72 7.33
CA LEU A 473 -27.24 69.41 6.85
C LEU A 473 -26.13 68.79 7.70
N ASN A 474 -25.73 69.43 8.79
CA ASN A 474 -24.85 68.85 9.82
C ASN A 474 -25.65 68.58 11.10
N SER A 475 -26.47 67.52 11.08
CA SER A 475 -26.98 66.91 12.30
C SER A 475 -26.06 65.74 12.68
N PRO A 476 -25.47 65.72 13.89
CA PRO A 476 -24.66 64.60 14.35
C PRO A 476 -25.59 63.53 14.94
N VAL A 477 -26.16 62.70 14.07
CA VAL A 477 -26.83 61.45 14.49
C VAL A 477 -26.27 60.34 13.63
N ASN A 478 -25.04 59.92 13.91
CA ASN A 478 -24.48 58.62 13.50
C ASN A 478 -23.14 58.38 14.21
N THR A 479 -23.17 58.42 15.54
CA THR A 479 -22.12 57.85 16.39
C THR A 479 -22.77 56.89 17.38
N LEU A 480 -23.35 55.82 16.85
CA LEU A 480 -23.54 54.58 17.61
C LEU A 480 -22.47 53.59 17.13
N PRO A 481 -21.71 52.96 18.04
CA PRO A 481 -20.67 52.02 17.65
C PRO A 481 -21.31 50.81 16.96
N ARG A 482 -20.81 50.47 15.77
CA ARG A 482 -21.18 49.24 15.03
C ARG A 482 -20.92 47.95 15.83
N GLU A 483 -20.19 48.03 16.94
CA GLU A 483 -19.91 46.89 17.83
C GLU A 483 -21.12 46.46 18.70
N LEU A 484 -22.13 47.30 18.90
CA LEU A 484 -23.34 46.92 19.67
C LEU A 484 -24.43 46.24 18.84
N CYS A 485 -24.36 46.27 17.51
CA CYS A 485 -25.36 45.63 16.65
C CYS A 485 -25.03 44.14 16.35
N LEU A 486 -23.77 43.73 16.52
CA LEU A 486 -23.35 42.34 16.34
C LEU A 486 -23.56 41.46 17.60
N GLN A 487 -23.66 42.05 18.79
CA GLN A 487 -23.99 41.29 20.01
C GLN A 487 -25.49 40.95 20.15
N MET A 488 -26.39 41.66 19.47
CA MET A 488 -27.82 41.34 19.50
C MET A 488 -28.24 40.26 18.48
N LEU A 489 -27.45 40.01 17.44
CA LEU A 489 -27.73 38.98 16.42
C LEU A 489 -27.08 37.62 16.72
N LEU A 490 -26.08 37.55 17.61
CA LEU A 490 -25.43 36.30 18.01
C LEU A 490 -25.99 35.70 19.33
N GLY A 491 -26.95 36.36 19.98
CA GLY A 491 -27.56 35.90 21.23
C GLY A 491 -28.77 34.97 21.09
N TYR A 492 -29.23 34.66 19.87
CA TYR A 492 -30.49 33.92 19.65
C TYR A 492 -30.36 32.51 19.07
N CYS A 493 -29.16 31.93 18.98
CA CYS A 493 -28.97 30.59 18.38
C CYS A 493 -28.37 29.51 19.31
N THR A 494 -28.53 29.62 20.63
CA THR A 494 -28.27 28.48 21.53
C THR A 494 -29.44 28.25 22.49
N ARG A 495 -30.51 27.66 21.95
CA ARG A 495 -31.48 26.82 22.68
C ARG A 495 -32.25 25.98 21.66
N SER A 496 -31.64 24.87 21.28
CA SER A 496 -32.26 23.61 20.81
C SER A 496 -31.15 22.57 20.80
#